data_AF-A0A158BI12-F1
#
_entry.id   AF-A0A158BI12-F1
#
_cell.length_a   1.000
_cell.length_b   1.000
_cell.length_c   1.000
_cell.angle_alpha   90.00
_cell.angle_beta   90.00
_cell.angle_gamma   90.00
#
_symmetry.space_group_name_H-M   'P 1'
#
loop_
_entity.id
_entity.type
_entity.pdbx_description
1 polymer ?
#
loop_
_entity_poly.entity_id
_entity_poly.type
_entity_poly.pdbx_seq_one_letter_code
_entity_poly.pdbx_strand_id
1 'polypeptide(L)'
;MFGNMKCAVSTRAIAWLAAGLVGVCIGATTAKLVENRKLVEERISHARDNEKNAQKFATVSEHAARVMSDAIAVHNAAAESIAALDKKFHREKTMHEADNAKNRAAIADGTRRLCIAIANAGHGHTPDPNPAAGGMGDGTCGYAELSPAVGKDLFEIVDDADDDARAKAEYLQRYVCTLQQSGVIAGHCSTAYRRATLQQ
;
A
#
# COMPACT_ATOMS: atom_id res chain seq x y z
N MET A 1 -49.66 -62.72 -83.16
CA MET A 1 -49.79 -61.26 -83.08
C MET A 1 -48.84 -60.73 -82.01
N PHE A 2 -47.61 -60.37 -82.36
CA PHE A 2 -46.74 -59.59 -81.49
C PHE A 2 -46.02 -58.56 -82.36
N GLY A 3 -46.56 -57.35 -82.38
CA GLY A 3 -46.00 -56.21 -83.08
C GLY A 3 -44.76 -55.72 -82.34
N ASN A 4 -43.59 -55.84 -82.98
CA ASN A 4 -42.35 -55.25 -82.52
C ASN A 4 -42.40 -53.73 -82.69
N MET A 5 -42.76 -53.02 -81.63
CA MET A 5 -42.57 -51.57 -81.50
C MET A 5 -41.07 -51.29 -81.31
N LYS A 6 -40.34 -51.11 -82.41
CA LYS A 6 -39.03 -50.48 -82.38
C LYS A 6 -39.24 -48.99 -82.08
N CYS A 7 -39.03 -48.63 -80.82
CA CYS A 7 -39.02 -47.26 -80.36
C CYS A 7 -37.87 -46.52 -81.07
N ALA A 8 -38.21 -45.73 -82.09
CA ALA A 8 -37.28 -44.86 -82.80
C ALA A 8 -36.89 -43.70 -81.87
N VAL A 9 -35.95 -43.94 -80.96
CA VAL A 9 -35.33 -42.87 -80.17
C VAL A 9 -34.46 -42.06 -81.12
N SER A 10 -34.93 -40.85 -81.41
CA SER A 10 -34.29 -39.86 -82.27
C SER A 10 -32.87 -39.55 -81.78
N THR A 11 -31.87 -39.77 -82.64
CA THR A 11 -30.45 -39.45 -82.39
C THR A 11 -30.24 -38.00 -81.96
N ARG A 12 -31.14 -37.09 -82.37
CA ARG A 12 -31.14 -35.69 -81.95
C ARG A 12 -31.49 -35.51 -80.47
N ALA A 13 -32.41 -36.32 -79.92
CA ALA A 13 -32.78 -36.27 -78.51
C ALA A 13 -31.64 -36.71 -77.58
N ILE A 14 -30.86 -37.71 -78.00
CA ILE A 14 -29.67 -38.17 -77.26
C ILE A 14 -28.58 -37.08 -77.24
N ALA A 15 -28.37 -36.38 -78.37
CA ALA A 15 -27.38 -35.29 -78.45
C ALA A 15 -27.73 -34.11 -77.54
N TRP A 16 -29.00 -33.71 -77.47
CA TRP A 16 -29.46 -32.63 -76.57
C TRP A 16 -29.31 -33.01 -75.10
N LEU A 17 -29.63 -34.26 -74.73
CA LEU A 17 -29.46 -34.74 -73.35
C LEU A 17 -27.98 -34.83 -72.96
N ALA A 18 -27.11 -35.30 -73.86
CA ALA A 18 -25.67 -35.35 -73.62
C ALA A 18 -25.07 -33.95 -73.44
N ALA A 19 -25.47 -32.97 -74.26
CA ALA A 19 -25.03 -31.58 -74.13
C ALA A 19 -25.51 -30.94 -72.82
N GLY A 20 -26.76 -31.19 -72.42
CA GLY A 20 -27.29 -30.73 -71.14
C GLY A 20 -26.52 -31.28 -69.94
N LEU A 21 -26.20 -32.58 -69.96
CA LEU A 21 -25.40 -33.22 -68.91
C LEU A 21 -23.98 -32.66 -68.81
N VAL A 22 -23.31 -32.44 -69.94
CA VAL A 22 -21.96 -31.85 -69.96
C VAL A 22 -21.98 -30.41 -69.42
N GLY A 23 -22.98 -29.61 -69.79
CA GLY A 23 -23.16 -28.25 -69.26
C GLY A 23 -23.35 -28.23 -67.73
N VAL A 24 -24.17 -29.14 -67.19
CA VAL A 24 -24.40 -29.27 -65.74
C VAL A 24 -23.13 -29.68 -65.00
N CYS A 25 -22.36 -30.64 -65.54
CA CYS A 25 -21.10 -31.09 -64.93
C CYS A 25 -20.04 -29.98 -64.89
N ILE A 26 -19.90 -29.21 -65.97
CA ILE A 26 -18.93 -28.10 -66.03
C ILE A 26 -19.35 -26.98 -65.06
N GLY A 27 -20.64 -26.63 -65.01
CA GLY A 27 -21.16 -25.62 -64.10
C GLY A 27 -20.99 -25.97 -62.61
N ALA A 28 -21.23 -27.23 -62.23
CA ALA A 28 -21.03 -27.69 -60.86
C ALA A 28 -19.55 -27.65 -60.42
N THR A 29 -18.65 -27.99 -61.34
CA THR A 29 -17.20 -28.04 -61.05
C THR A 29 -16.61 -26.64 -60.87
N THR A 30 -17.00 -25.68 -61.72
CA THR A 30 -16.52 -24.29 -61.62
C THR A 30 -17.10 -23.56 -60.40
N ALA A 31 -18.37 -23.79 -60.05
CA ALA A 31 -19.00 -23.23 -58.86
C ALA A 31 -18.28 -23.68 -57.57
N LYS A 32 -17.96 -24.97 -57.45
CA LYS A 32 -17.22 -25.52 -56.30
C LYS A 32 -15.82 -24.92 -56.15
N LEU A 33 -15.12 -24.67 -57.25
CA LEU A 33 -13.80 -24.04 -57.21
C LEU A 33 -13.86 -22.59 -56.74
N VAL A 34 -14.88 -21.83 -57.14
CA VAL A 34 -15.07 -20.44 -56.71
C VAL A 34 -15.47 -20.37 -55.23
N GLU A 35 -16.37 -21.24 -54.77
CA GLU A 35 -16.76 -21.35 -53.34
C GLU A 35 -15.54 -21.73 -52.47
N ASN A 36 -14.77 -22.73 -52.87
CA ASN A 36 -13.59 -23.16 -52.13
C ASN A 36 -12.52 -22.04 -52.04
N ARG A 37 -12.32 -21.26 -53.11
CA ARG A 37 -11.40 -20.11 -53.08
C ARG A 37 -11.86 -19.02 -52.12
N LYS A 38 -13.16 -18.71 -52.09
CA LYS A 38 -13.71 -17.74 -51.12
C LYS A 38 -13.52 -18.21 -49.68
N LEU A 39 -13.80 -19.48 -49.40
CA LEU A 39 -13.61 -20.07 -48.06
C LEU A 39 -12.14 -20.09 -47.62
N VAL A 40 -11.22 -20.36 -48.55
CA VAL A 40 -9.78 -20.32 -48.26
C VAL A 40 -9.31 -18.90 -47.97
N GLU A 41 -9.73 -17.91 -48.77
CA GLU A 41 -9.38 -16.51 -48.55
C GLU A 41 -9.92 -15.99 -47.20
N GLU A 42 -11.18 -16.31 -46.87
CA GLU A 42 -11.80 -15.93 -45.61
C GLU A 42 -11.09 -16.57 -44.39
N ARG A 43 -10.65 -17.83 -44.51
CA ARG A 43 -9.85 -18.49 -43.47
C ARG A 43 -8.48 -17.84 -43.32
N ILE A 44 -7.84 -17.42 -44.41
CA ILE A 44 -6.54 -16.73 -44.37
C ILE A 44 -6.70 -15.35 -43.72
N SER A 45 -7.78 -14.61 -44.02
CA SER A 45 -8.05 -13.32 -43.37
C SER A 45 -8.31 -13.50 -41.87
N HIS A 46 -9.12 -14.49 -41.48
CA HIS A 46 -9.37 -14.78 -40.06
C HIS A 46 -8.12 -15.22 -39.31
N ALA A 47 -7.27 -16.06 -39.92
CA ALA A 47 -5.99 -16.46 -39.32
C ALA A 47 -5.10 -15.24 -39.09
N ARG A 48 -4.97 -14.35 -40.08
CA ARG A 48 -4.19 -13.11 -39.98
C ARG A 48 -4.73 -12.16 -38.92
N ASP A 49 -6.06 -12.03 -38.82
CA ASP A 49 -6.69 -11.17 -37.82
C ASP A 49 -6.53 -11.76 -36.41
N ASN A 50 -6.60 -13.09 -36.27
CA ASN A 50 -6.33 -13.76 -35.00
C ASN A 50 -4.87 -13.59 -34.56
N GLU A 51 -3.92 -13.72 -35.49
CA GLU A 51 -2.49 -13.45 -35.21
C GLU A 51 -2.26 -11.99 -34.79
N LYS A 52 -2.84 -11.02 -35.50
CA LYS A 52 -2.76 -9.60 -35.12
C LYS A 52 -3.37 -9.33 -33.76
N ASN A 53 -4.51 -9.96 -33.45
CA ASN A 53 -5.16 -9.80 -32.15
C ASN A 53 -4.32 -10.43 -31.04
N ALA A 54 -3.76 -11.63 -31.26
CA ALA A 54 -2.85 -12.28 -30.33
C ALA A 54 -1.60 -11.41 -30.07
N GLN A 55 -1.02 -10.80 -31.10
CA GLN A 55 0.10 -9.87 -30.94
C GLN A 55 -0.29 -8.63 -30.12
N LYS A 56 -1.45 -8.02 -30.39
CA LYS A 56 -1.95 -6.88 -29.60
C LYS A 56 -2.14 -7.26 -28.13
N PHE A 57 -2.75 -8.41 -27.84
CA PHE A 57 -2.92 -8.88 -26.47
C PHE A 57 -1.58 -9.16 -25.79
N ALA A 58 -0.61 -9.73 -26.51
CA ALA A 58 0.74 -9.95 -25.99
C ALA A 58 1.41 -8.61 -25.62
N THR A 59 1.36 -7.60 -26.49
CA THR A 59 1.93 -6.27 -26.21
C THR A 59 1.26 -5.58 -25.02
N VAL A 60 -0.08 -5.65 -24.92
CA VAL A 60 -0.81 -5.07 -23.78
C VAL A 60 -0.46 -5.79 -22.49
N SER A 61 -0.36 -7.12 -22.52
CA SER A 61 0.00 -7.93 -21.34
C SER A 61 1.43 -7.66 -20.89
N GLU A 62 2.37 -7.54 -21.82
CA GLU A 62 3.76 -7.20 -21.54
C GLU A 62 3.87 -5.80 -20.92
N HIS A 63 3.13 -4.82 -21.45
CA HIS A 63 3.07 -3.48 -20.86
C HIS A 63 2.46 -3.50 -19.46
N ALA A 64 1.35 -4.21 -19.25
CA ALA A 64 0.73 -4.35 -17.95
C ALA A 64 1.67 -5.01 -16.93
N ALA A 65 2.39 -6.07 -17.32
CA ALA A 65 3.37 -6.74 -16.48
C ALA A 65 4.53 -5.80 -16.09
N ARG A 66 5.03 -4.97 -17.02
CA ARG A 66 6.04 -3.95 -16.72
C ARG A 66 5.53 -2.92 -15.71
N VAL A 67 4.36 -2.34 -15.95
CA VAL A 67 3.76 -1.34 -15.04
C VAL A 67 3.54 -1.93 -13.64
N MET A 68 3.07 -3.17 -13.55
CA MET A 68 2.91 -3.86 -12.25
C MET A 68 4.25 -4.08 -11.56
N SER A 69 5.28 -4.52 -12.29
CA SER A 69 6.63 -4.71 -11.75
C SER A 69 7.22 -3.39 -11.25
N ASP A 70 7.07 -2.30 -12.00
CA ASP A 70 7.56 -0.97 -11.62
C ASP A 70 6.82 -0.46 -10.38
N ALA A 71 5.50 -0.64 -10.32
CA ALA A 71 4.70 -0.26 -9.14
C ALA A 71 5.12 -1.05 -7.89
N ILE A 72 5.40 -2.36 -8.03
CA ILE A 72 5.92 -3.19 -6.94
C ILE A 72 7.30 -2.70 -6.50
N ALA A 73 8.19 -2.37 -7.45
CA ALA A 73 9.52 -1.87 -7.14
C ALA A 73 9.46 -0.54 -6.36
N VAL A 74 8.61 0.40 -6.78
CA VAL A 74 8.38 1.66 -6.06
C VAL A 74 7.82 1.42 -4.67
N HIS A 75 6.84 0.52 -4.53
CA HIS A 75 6.27 0.18 -3.23
C HIS A 75 7.33 -0.44 -2.30
N ASN A 76 8.16 -1.35 -2.80
CA ASN A 76 9.22 -1.97 -2.01
C ASN A 76 10.27 -0.95 -1.58
N ALA A 77 10.68 -0.04 -2.47
CA ALA A 77 11.62 1.03 -2.13
C ALA A 77 11.05 1.97 -1.04
N ALA A 78 9.75 2.30 -1.11
CA ALA A 78 9.08 3.08 -0.08
C ALA A 78 9.02 2.32 1.25
N ALA A 79 8.69 1.02 1.23
CA ALA A 79 8.67 0.18 2.43
C ALA A 79 10.05 0.05 3.09
N GLU A 80 11.11 -0.10 2.29
CA GLU A 80 12.49 -0.12 2.77
C GLU A 80 12.90 1.22 3.39
N SER A 81 12.52 2.34 2.77
CA SER A 81 12.75 3.69 3.32
C SER A 81 12.06 3.86 4.67
N ILE A 82 10.79 3.47 4.78
CA ILE A 82 10.03 3.51 6.04
C ILE A 82 10.71 2.63 7.09
N ALA A 83 11.12 1.41 6.75
CA ALA A 83 11.81 0.51 7.69
C ALA A 83 13.16 1.08 8.17
N ALA A 84 13.90 1.76 7.29
CA ALA A 84 15.15 2.42 7.65
C ALA A 84 14.93 3.61 8.59
N LEU A 85 13.89 4.43 8.32
CA LEU A 85 13.45 5.52 9.19
C LEU A 85 13.03 5.01 10.56
N ASP A 86 12.21 3.96 10.62
CA ASP A 86 11.78 3.31 11.87
C ASP A 86 12.98 2.80 12.68
N LYS A 87 13.93 2.13 12.02
CA LYS A 87 15.15 1.65 12.68
C LYS A 87 15.98 2.79 13.26
N LYS A 88 16.10 3.91 12.52
CA LYS A 88 16.82 5.09 12.98
C LYS A 88 16.11 5.72 14.18
N PHE A 89 14.80 5.96 14.07
CA PHE A 89 13.98 6.54 15.13
C PHE A 89 14.01 5.68 16.40
N HIS A 90 13.89 4.36 16.25
CA HIS A 90 13.98 3.44 17.37
C HIS A 90 15.34 3.54 18.08
N ARG A 91 16.44 3.60 17.32
CA ARG A 91 17.78 3.77 17.89
C ARG A 91 17.90 5.09 18.64
N GLU A 92 17.49 6.20 18.04
CA GLU A 92 17.53 7.53 18.67
C GLU A 92 16.69 7.55 19.94
N LYS A 93 15.48 6.98 19.91
CA LYS A 93 14.61 6.84 21.07
C LYS A 93 15.30 6.06 22.20
N THR A 94 15.84 4.87 21.92
CA THR A 94 16.51 4.07 22.96
C THR A 94 17.73 4.77 23.57
N MET A 95 18.49 5.52 22.77
CA MET A 95 19.62 6.32 23.28
C MET A 95 19.13 7.45 24.17
N HIS A 96 18.10 8.19 23.76
CA HIS A 96 17.54 9.27 24.57
C HIS A 96 16.88 8.77 25.86
N GLU A 97 16.22 7.61 25.83
CA GLU A 97 15.68 6.96 27.02
C GLU A 97 16.79 6.57 28.00
N ALA A 98 17.89 5.99 27.51
CA ALA A 98 19.04 5.65 28.34
C ALA A 98 19.71 6.90 28.95
N ASP A 99 19.90 7.95 28.16
CA ASP A 99 20.48 9.23 28.62
C ASP A 99 19.55 9.92 29.65
N ASN A 100 18.23 9.91 29.41
CA ASN A 100 17.26 10.45 30.35
C ASN A 100 17.25 9.66 31.66
N ALA A 101 17.27 8.32 31.61
CA ALA A 101 17.35 7.49 32.81
C ALA A 101 18.63 7.79 33.61
N LYS A 102 19.77 7.93 32.93
CA LYS A 102 21.04 8.31 33.57
C LYS A 102 20.97 9.70 34.21
N ASN A 103 20.37 10.68 33.53
CA ASN A 103 20.22 12.03 34.07
C ASN A 103 19.28 12.06 35.29
N ARG A 104 18.15 11.33 35.23
CA ARG A 104 17.22 11.20 36.35
C ARG A 104 17.88 10.54 37.55
N ALA A 105 18.66 9.47 37.34
CA ALA A 105 19.43 8.84 38.41
C ALA A 105 20.44 9.80 39.05
N ALA A 106 21.20 10.53 38.22
CA ALA A 106 22.19 11.50 38.70
C ALA A 106 21.57 12.72 39.41
N ILE A 107 20.30 13.05 39.12
CA ILE A 107 19.57 14.09 39.86
C ILE A 107 19.05 13.52 41.19
N ALA A 108 18.54 12.30 41.19
CA ALA A 108 18.02 11.64 42.38
C ALA A 108 19.11 11.34 43.42
N ASP A 109 20.32 10.97 42.99
CA ASP A 109 21.48 10.75 43.86
C ASP A 109 22.21 12.05 44.27
N GLY A 110 21.79 13.19 43.71
CA GLY A 110 22.35 14.52 43.99
C GLY A 110 23.69 14.83 43.28
N THR A 111 24.17 13.95 42.40
CA THR A 111 25.40 14.18 41.59
C THR A 111 25.21 15.33 40.61
N ARG A 112 23.98 15.57 40.14
CA ARG A 112 23.59 16.70 39.29
C ARG A 112 22.54 17.55 40.00
N ARG A 113 22.79 18.86 40.04
CA ARG A 113 21.88 19.86 40.63
C ARG A 113 21.01 20.50 39.54
N LEU A 114 19.71 20.64 39.83
CA LEU A 114 18.78 21.37 38.97
C LEU A 114 18.66 22.81 39.45
N CYS A 115 18.85 23.78 38.56
CA CYS A 115 18.73 25.20 38.86
C CYS A 115 17.58 25.79 38.04
N ILE A 116 16.58 26.41 38.70
CA ILE A 116 15.45 27.04 38.04
C ILE A 116 15.65 28.55 38.04
N ALA A 117 15.51 29.18 36.88
CA ALA A 117 15.59 30.62 36.78
C ALA A 117 14.42 31.29 37.49
N ILE A 118 14.69 32.18 38.46
CA ILE A 118 13.65 32.93 39.17
C ILE A 118 13.68 34.38 38.68
N ALA A 119 12.56 34.84 38.11
CA ALA A 119 12.32 36.26 37.90
C ALA A 119 12.10 36.93 39.27
N ASN A 120 12.88 37.98 39.54
CA ASN A 120 12.97 38.67 40.82
C ASN A 120 11.58 38.94 41.42
N ALA A 121 11.19 38.17 42.44
CA ALA A 121 9.97 38.41 43.20
C ALA A 121 10.28 39.49 44.24
N GLY A 122 10.00 40.75 43.88
CA GLY A 122 10.16 41.86 44.79
C GLY A 122 9.37 41.67 46.09
N HIS A 123 10.10 41.70 47.20
CA HIS A 123 9.69 42.05 48.57
C HIS A 123 8.93 41.04 49.44
N GLY A 124 9.57 40.69 50.57
CA GLY A 124 8.93 40.96 51.85
C GLY A 124 8.78 39.83 52.89
N HIS A 125 9.73 38.91 53.05
CA HIS A 125 9.88 38.20 54.34
C HIS A 125 11.25 37.56 54.45
N THR A 126 12.07 38.01 55.40
CA THR A 126 13.34 37.35 55.78
C THR A 126 13.05 36.32 56.88
N PRO A 127 13.17 35.01 56.63
CA PRO A 127 13.22 34.02 57.69
C PRO A 127 14.64 33.98 58.29
N ASP A 128 14.72 33.70 59.59
CA ASP A 128 15.92 33.73 60.43
C ASP A 128 17.19 33.10 59.81
N PRO A 129 18.38 33.65 60.12
CA PRO A 129 19.66 33.12 59.67
C PRO A 129 20.04 31.89 60.49
N ASN A 130 19.43 30.74 60.19
CA ASN A 130 19.91 29.46 60.69
C ASN A 130 20.95 28.89 59.69
N PRO A 131 22.24 28.75 60.05
CA PRO A 131 23.31 28.33 59.13
C PRO A 131 23.22 26.85 58.68
N ALA A 132 22.15 26.14 59.02
CA ALA A 132 21.90 24.76 58.61
C ALA A 132 21.03 24.62 57.34
N ALA A 133 20.49 25.71 56.79
CA ALA A 133 19.77 25.71 55.52
C ALA A 133 20.71 26.18 54.40
N GLY A 134 20.85 25.37 53.34
CA GLY A 134 21.67 25.71 52.17
C GLY A 134 21.36 27.11 51.66
N GLY A 135 22.41 27.93 51.54
CA GLY A 135 22.29 29.37 51.35
C GLY A 135 21.44 29.74 50.12
N MET A 136 20.37 30.49 50.35
CA MET A 136 19.80 31.34 49.32
C MET A 136 20.69 32.59 49.21
N GLY A 137 21.48 32.65 48.14
CA GLY A 137 22.28 33.80 47.80
C GLY A 137 21.45 35.07 47.65
N ASP A 138 22.08 36.17 47.98
CA ASP A 138 21.66 37.55 47.92
C ASP A 138 21.04 38.00 46.59
N GLY A 139 19.72 37.79 46.40
CA GLY A 139 18.77 38.67 45.68
C GLY A 139 19.13 39.21 44.27
N THR A 140 20.23 38.79 43.70
CA THR A 140 20.76 39.14 42.39
C THR A 140 20.39 37.98 41.48
N CYS A 141 19.74 38.30 40.37
CA CYS A 141 19.15 37.33 39.43
C CYS A 141 20.08 36.10 39.22
N GLY A 142 19.60 34.86 39.29
CA GLY A 142 18.21 34.44 39.41
C GLY A 142 18.14 32.95 39.12
N TYR A 143 18.67 32.12 40.01
CA TYR A 143 18.53 30.67 39.95
C TYR A 143 18.36 30.09 41.36
N ALA A 144 17.30 29.30 41.60
CA ALA A 144 17.16 28.50 42.82
C ALA A 144 17.52 27.05 42.53
N GLU A 145 18.31 26.44 43.42
CA GLU A 145 18.60 25.01 43.36
C GLU A 145 17.39 24.20 43.86
N LEU A 146 16.98 23.21 43.08
CA LEU A 146 15.98 22.23 43.49
C LEU A 146 16.65 21.14 44.33
N SER A 147 16.02 20.79 45.45
CA SER A 147 16.44 19.61 46.20
C SER A 147 16.23 18.34 45.36
N PRO A 148 17.03 17.28 45.55
CA PRO A 148 16.86 16.02 44.82
C PRO A 148 15.45 15.42 44.91
N ALA A 149 14.78 15.56 46.07
CA ALA A 149 13.41 15.10 46.27
C ALA A 149 12.42 15.86 45.36
N VAL A 150 12.48 17.19 45.36
CA VAL A 150 11.61 18.03 44.52
C VAL A 150 11.93 17.85 43.03
N GLY A 151 13.20 17.58 42.68
CA GLY A 151 13.60 17.22 41.32
C GLY A 151 12.93 15.93 40.84
N LYS A 152 12.83 14.92 41.71
CA LYS A 152 12.13 13.67 41.40
C LYS A 152 10.63 13.88 41.23
N ASP A 153 9.99 14.63 42.13
CA ASP A 153 8.55 14.92 42.06
C ASP A 153 8.18 15.68 40.78
N LEU A 154 9.04 16.60 40.33
CA LEU A 154 8.85 17.31 39.06
C LEU A 154 8.85 16.35 37.86
N PHE A 155 9.73 15.35 37.86
CA PHE A 155 9.76 14.34 36.82
C PHE A 155 8.53 13.43 36.82
N GLU A 156 7.98 13.11 37.99
CA GLU A 156 6.73 12.34 38.12
C GLU A 156 5.53 13.10 37.54
N ILE A 157 5.43 14.41 37.79
CA ILE A 157 4.39 15.26 37.20
C ILE A 157 4.46 15.28 35.67
N VAL A 158 5.67 15.32 35.11
CA VAL A 158 5.87 15.28 33.66
C VAL A 158 5.47 13.91 33.10
N ASP A 159 5.83 12.82 33.78
CA ASP A 159 5.49 11.46 33.36
C ASP A 159 3.96 11.25 33.36
N ASP A 160 3.24 11.73 34.37
CA ASP A 160 1.77 11.70 34.44
C ASP A 160 1.11 12.47 33.28
N ALA A 161 1.65 13.66 32.96
CA ALA A 161 1.14 14.47 31.86
C ALA A 161 1.37 13.81 30.49
N ASP A 162 2.53 13.18 30.30
CA ASP A 162 2.85 12.42 29.09
C ASP A 162 1.96 11.18 28.94
N ASP A 163 1.67 10.48 30.05
CA ASP A 163 0.79 9.31 30.05
C ASP A 163 -0.66 9.67 29.70
N ASP A 164 -1.19 10.78 30.22
CA ASP A 164 -2.52 11.28 29.84
C ASP A 164 -2.57 11.66 28.36
N ALA A 165 -1.55 12.34 27.84
CA ALA A 165 -1.46 12.69 26.43
C ALA A 165 -1.44 11.44 25.54
N ARG A 166 -0.67 10.40 25.93
CA ARG A 166 -0.61 9.13 25.22
C ARG A 166 -1.95 8.39 25.25
N ALA A 167 -2.63 8.36 26.39
CA ALA A 167 -3.95 7.75 26.51
C ALA A 167 -4.99 8.41 25.59
N LYS A 168 -4.95 9.75 25.47
CA LYS A 168 -5.80 10.51 24.54
C LYS A 168 -5.50 10.19 23.08
N ALA A 169 -4.22 10.09 22.71
CA ALA A 169 -3.83 9.71 21.35
C ALA A 169 -4.30 8.28 21.00
N GLU A 170 -4.12 7.33 21.91
CA GLU A 170 -4.59 5.95 21.75
C GLU A 170 -6.12 5.88 21.60
N TYR A 171 -6.85 6.70 22.35
CA TYR A 171 -8.30 6.81 22.23
C TYR A 171 -8.71 7.29 20.84
N LEU A 172 -8.10 8.36 20.32
CA LEU A 172 -8.40 8.89 18.98
C LEU A 172 -8.08 7.88 17.88
N GLN A 173 -6.94 7.21 17.96
CA GLN A 173 -6.56 6.15 17.01
C GLN A 173 -7.59 5.01 17.01
N ARG A 174 -8.06 4.61 18.20
CA ARG A 174 -9.07 3.55 18.36
C ARG A 174 -10.41 3.98 17.80
N TYR A 175 -10.82 5.21 18.06
CA TYR A 175 -12.04 5.79 17.54
C TYR A 175 -12.06 5.81 16.00
N VAL A 176 -10.99 6.30 15.37
CA VAL A 176 -10.83 6.29 13.90
C VAL A 176 -10.87 4.86 13.36
N CYS A 177 -10.19 3.92 14.03
CA CYS A 177 -10.20 2.50 13.64
C CYS A 177 -11.61 1.90 13.69
N THR A 178 -12.41 2.21 14.72
CA THR A 178 -13.82 1.79 14.82
C THR A 178 -14.67 2.38 13.69
N LEU A 179 -14.48 3.67 13.36
CA LEU A 179 -15.21 4.30 12.26
C LEU A 179 -14.87 3.66 10.90
N GLN A 180 -13.60 3.34 10.66
CA GLN A 180 -13.16 2.62 9.45
C GLN A 180 -13.80 1.22 9.36
N GLN A 181 -13.84 0.48 10.48
CA GLN A 181 -14.47 -0.84 10.53
C GLN A 181 -15.99 -0.79 10.30
N SER A 182 -16.65 0.26 10.76
CA SER A 182 -18.09 0.48 10.53
C SER A 182 -18.43 0.98 9.13
N GLY A 183 -17.44 1.23 8.27
CA GLY A 183 -17.63 1.73 6.91
C GLY A 183 -18.06 3.20 6.84
N VAL A 184 -18.03 3.93 7.95
CA VAL A 184 -18.40 5.36 8.01
C VAL A 184 -17.31 6.24 7.36
N ILE A 185 -16.05 5.80 7.40
CA ILE A 185 -14.92 6.49 6.76
C ILE A 185 -14.05 5.49 5.98
N ALA A 186 -13.45 5.94 4.88
CA ALA A 186 -12.56 5.11 4.06
C ALA A 186 -11.24 4.83 4.79
N GLY A 187 -10.76 3.59 4.70
CA GLY A 187 -9.46 3.17 5.22
C GLY A 187 -9.45 1.73 5.71
N HIS A 188 -8.25 1.24 6.03
CA HIS A 188 -8.05 -0.10 6.58
C HIS A 188 -7.21 0.01 7.85
N CYS A 189 -7.83 -0.28 8.99
CA CYS A 189 -7.12 -0.41 10.24
C CYS A 189 -6.50 -1.81 10.32
N SER A 190 -5.17 -1.93 10.33
CA SER A 190 -4.53 -3.23 10.52
C SER A 190 -4.59 -3.61 12.00
N THR A 191 -5.31 -4.68 12.32
CA THR A 191 -5.38 -5.25 13.67
C THR A 191 -4.05 -5.85 14.15
N ALA A 192 -3.00 -5.80 13.33
CA ALA A 192 -1.68 -6.36 13.62
C ALA A 192 -1.00 -5.74 14.86
N TYR A 193 -1.34 -4.50 15.23
CA TYR A 193 -0.81 -3.88 16.46
C TYR A 193 -1.36 -4.51 17.75
N ARG A 194 -2.45 -5.30 17.69
CA ARG A 194 -3.07 -5.92 18.88
C ARG A 194 -2.32 -7.16 19.41
N ARG A 195 -1.30 -7.65 18.70
CA ARG A 195 -0.56 -8.87 19.12
C ARG A 195 0.82 -8.60 19.72
N ALA A 196 1.35 -7.38 19.63
CA ALA A 196 2.69 -7.05 20.14
C ALA A 196 2.70 -6.66 21.63
N THR A 197 1.55 -6.36 22.25
CA THR A 197 1.46 -5.88 23.65
C THR A 197 0.92 -6.92 24.63
N LEU A 198 0.77 -8.19 24.23
CA LEU A 198 0.36 -9.30 25.13
C LEU A 198 1.48 -10.32 25.39
N GLN A 199 2.73 -10.00 25.06
CA GLN A 199 3.88 -10.90 25.27
C GLN A 199 5.12 -10.24 25.91
N GLN A 200 4.97 -9.10 26.59
CA GLN A 200 6.01 -8.60 27.50
C GLN A 200 5.43 -8.35 28.88
#